data_AF-A0A3C0MFW7-F1
#
_entry.id   AF-A0A3C0MFW7-F1
#
_cell.length_a   1.000
_cell.length_b   1.000
_cell.length_c   1.000
_cell.angle_alpha   90.00
_cell.angle_beta   90.00
_cell.angle_gamma   90.00
#
_symmetry.space_group_name_H-M   'P 1'
#
loop_
_entity.id
_entity.type
_entity.pdbx_description
1 polymer ?
#
loop_
_entity_poly.entity_id
_entity_poly.type
_entity_poly.pdbx_seq_one_letter_code
_entity_poly.pdbx_strand_id
1 'polypeptide(L)'
;ANITTRARRTNEGFRVTGQKTYITGGMRADHFTTAVRTGGEGLGGISLLVIDAHAPGVSRTPLKKMGWWASDTATIHFDDVLVPAENLLGSENQGFIGIVLNFNGERLGMAAGANAYARV
;
A
#
# COMPACT_ATOMS: atom_id res chain seq x y z
N ALA A 1 5.02 -7.54 -11.77
CA ALA A 1 4.15 -6.92 -10.74
C ALA A 1 2.70 -7.25 -11.07
N ASN A 2 2.14 -8.25 -10.39
CA ASN A 2 0.83 -8.81 -10.72
C ASN A 2 -0.25 -8.37 -9.72
N ILE A 3 -0.09 -7.16 -9.16
CA ILE A 3 -1.12 -6.61 -8.28
C ILE A 3 -2.39 -6.33 -9.09
N THR A 4 -3.53 -6.59 -8.46
CA THR A 4 -4.86 -6.50 -9.08
C THR A 4 -5.71 -5.35 -8.56
N THR A 5 -5.28 -4.67 -7.48
CA THR A 5 -5.92 -3.41 -7.03
C THR A 5 -5.84 -2.39 -8.16
N ARG A 6 -6.99 -1.93 -8.64
CA ARG A 6 -7.11 -1.02 -9.80
C ARG A 6 -7.54 0.35 -9.32
N ALA A 7 -7.03 1.39 -9.96
CA ALA A 7 -7.43 2.77 -9.81
C ALA A 7 -7.86 3.29 -11.18
N ARG A 8 -9.17 3.41 -11.41
CA ARG A 8 -9.72 3.92 -12.67
C ARG A 8 -9.80 5.44 -12.60
N ARG A 9 -9.25 6.13 -13.59
CA ARG A 9 -9.37 7.59 -13.68
C ARG A 9 -10.79 8.02 -14.06
N THR A 10 -11.24 9.10 -13.43
CA THR A 10 -12.55 9.73 -13.60
C THR A 10 -12.39 11.26 -13.61
N ASN A 11 -13.49 12.00 -13.79
CA ASN A 11 -13.49 13.46 -13.73
C ASN A 11 -13.22 14.00 -12.32
N GLU A 12 -13.47 13.19 -11.28
CA GLU A 12 -13.35 13.57 -9.86
C GLU A 12 -12.02 13.11 -9.23
N GLY A 13 -11.19 12.38 -9.98
CA GLY A 13 -9.97 11.73 -9.47
C GLY A 13 -9.90 10.25 -9.86
N PHE A 14 -9.53 9.39 -8.93
CA PHE A 14 -9.42 7.95 -9.12
C PHE A 14 -10.50 7.20 -8.33
N ARG A 15 -11.06 6.14 -8.91
CA ARG A 15 -11.85 5.16 -8.17
C ARG A 15 -11.08 3.87 -7.96
N VAL A 16 -10.89 3.49 -6.70
CA VAL A 16 -10.00 2.41 -6.30
C VAL A 16 -10.80 1.20 -5.82
N THR A 17 -10.52 0.05 -6.42
CA THR A 17 -11.11 -1.23 -6.04
C THR A 17 -10.05 -2.31 -5.89
N GLY A 18 -10.15 -3.09 -4.82
CA GLY A 18 -9.33 -4.27 -4.59
C GLY A 18 -9.00 -4.47 -3.11
N GLN A 19 -7.90 -5.17 -2.84
CA GLN A 19 -7.48 -5.45 -1.47
C GLN A 19 -5.97 -5.48 -1.33
N LYS A 20 -5.51 -5.25 -0.11
CA LYS A 20 -4.11 -5.38 0.32
C LYS A 20 -4.08 -6.15 1.63
N THR A 21 -3.12 -7.04 1.80
CA THR A 21 -2.98 -7.84 3.02
C THR A 21 -1.55 -7.75 3.55
N TYR A 22 -1.35 -8.10 4.81
CA TYR A 22 -0.10 -7.92 5.57
C TYR A 22 0.32 -6.45 5.74
N ILE A 23 -0.65 -5.55 5.94
CA ILE A 23 -0.38 -4.12 6.10
C ILE A 23 -0.09 -3.81 7.56
N THR A 24 1.19 -3.68 7.90
CA THR A 24 1.68 -3.26 9.23
C THR A 24 1.13 -1.89 9.61
N GLY A 25 0.60 -1.74 10.82
CA GLY A 25 -0.05 -0.50 11.26
C GLY A 25 -1.44 -0.28 10.66
N GLY A 26 -1.94 -1.20 9.83
CA GLY A 26 -3.13 -0.98 9.02
C GLY A 26 -4.43 -0.81 9.81
N MET A 27 -4.50 -1.29 11.06
CA MET A 27 -5.67 -1.07 11.91
C MET A 27 -5.73 0.36 12.46
N ARG A 28 -4.57 1.01 12.64
CA ARG A 28 -4.47 2.33 13.28
C ARG A 28 -4.12 3.46 12.32
N ALA A 29 -3.63 3.17 11.13
CA ALA A 29 -3.22 4.19 10.17
C ALA A 29 -4.40 5.09 9.75
N ASP A 30 -4.11 6.39 9.62
CA ASP A 30 -5.04 7.38 9.06
C ASP A 30 -4.95 7.47 7.53
N HIS A 31 -3.83 7.04 6.96
CA HIS A 31 -3.58 7.08 5.50
C HIS A 31 -2.81 5.84 5.04
N PHE A 32 -3.02 5.46 3.77
CA PHE A 32 -2.33 4.36 3.11
C PHE A 32 -1.63 4.82 1.84
N THR A 33 -0.30 4.73 1.80
CA THR A 33 0.44 4.78 0.54
C THR A 33 0.23 3.48 -0.22
N THR A 34 -0.62 3.51 -1.24
CA THR A 34 -1.19 2.33 -1.86
C THR A 34 -0.68 2.17 -3.29
N ALA A 35 0.00 1.05 -3.55
CA ALA A 35 0.31 0.63 -4.92
C ALA A 35 -0.96 0.18 -5.65
N VAL A 36 -1.31 0.86 -6.73
CA VAL A 36 -2.51 0.60 -7.54
C VAL A 36 -2.14 0.47 -9.01
N ARG A 37 -2.99 -0.21 -9.79
CA ARG A 37 -2.88 -0.27 -11.24
C ARG A 37 -3.74 0.82 -11.88
N THR A 38 -3.09 1.79 -12.51
CA THR A 38 -3.73 2.86 -13.31
C THR A 38 -3.60 2.61 -14.81
N GLY A 39 -2.55 1.90 -15.24
CA GLY A 39 -2.28 1.57 -16.63
C GLY A 39 -2.51 0.10 -16.98
N GLY A 40 -1.81 -0.35 -18.03
CA GLY A 40 -1.84 -1.73 -18.51
C GLY A 40 -1.16 -2.74 -17.59
N GLU A 41 -0.86 -3.92 -18.13
CA GLU A 41 -0.17 -4.98 -17.40
C GLU A 41 1.31 -4.64 -17.10
N GLY A 42 1.91 -5.42 -16.21
CA GLY A 42 3.33 -5.27 -15.88
C GLY A 42 3.64 -4.10 -14.96
N LEU A 43 4.92 -3.71 -14.95
CA LEU A 43 5.51 -2.73 -14.02
C LEU A 43 5.11 -1.29 -14.37
N GLY A 44 5.05 -0.97 -15.67
CA GLY A 44 4.71 0.36 -16.19
C GLY A 44 3.22 0.70 -16.14
N GLY A 45 2.41 -0.05 -15.41
CA GLY A 45 0.99 0.28 -15.14
C GLY A 45 0.71 0.60 -13.68
N ILE A 46 1.76 0.68 -12.84
CA ILE A 46 1.64 0.83 -11.38
C ILE A 46 1.84 2.29 -10.98
N SER A 47 0.94 2.82 -10.15
CA SER A 47 1.03 4.12 -9.50
C SER A 47 1.00 3.99 -7.98
N LEU A 48 1.39 5.04 -7.28
CA LEU A 48 1.23 5.17 -5.83
C LEU A 48 0.19 6.25 -5.54
N LEU A 49 -0.85 5.90 -4.79
CA LEU A 49 -1.89 6.83 -4.32
C LEU A 49 -1.87 6.89 -2.79
N VAL A 50 -2.01 8.07 -2.21
CA VAL A 50 -2.33 8.22 -0.78
C VAL A 50 -3.85 8.12 -0.61
N ILE A 51 -4.31 7.11 0.10
CA ILE A 51 -5.73 6.88 0.37
C ILE A 51 -6.01 7.15 1.83
N ASP A 52 -6.98 8.02 2.13
CA ASP A 52 -7.48 8.24 3.48
C ASP A 52 -8.14 6.96 4.01
N ALA A 53 -7.72 6.51 5.19
CA ALA A 53 -8.19 5.27 5.80
C ALA A 53 -9.65 5.33 6.29
N HIS A 54 -10.24 6.52 6.33
CA HIS A 54 -11.63 6.79 6.70
C HIS A 54 -12.51 7.16 5.51
N ALA A 55 -11.96 7.16 4.29
CA ALA A 55 -12.74 7.42 3.08
C ALA A 55 -13.87 6.38 2.91
N PRO A 56 -15.04 6.80 2.39
CA PRO A 56 -16.12 5.86 2.05
C PRO A 56 -15.63 4.73 1.14
N GLY A 57 -16.01 3.49 1.47
CA GLY A 57 -15.59 2.29 0.75
C GLY A 57 -14.27 1.67 1.24
N VAL A 58 -13.58 2.28 2.20
CA VAL A 58 -12.43 1.68 2.88
C VAL A 58 -12.91 0.86 4.08
N SER A 59 -12.51 -0.40 4.14
CA SER A 59 -12.69 -1.23 5.34
C SER A 59 -11.44 -2.04 5.65
N ARG A 60 -11.31 -2.51 6.90
CA ARG A 60 -10.10 -3.20 7.37
C ARG A 60 -10.42 -4.29 8.39
N THR A 61 -9.68 -5.39 8.33
CA THR A 61 -9.79 -6.52 9.25
C THR A 61 -8.42 -6.89 9.85
N PRO A 62 -8.34 -7.22 11.15
CA PRO A 62 -7.07 -7.56 11.79
C PRO A 62 -6.61 -8.97 11.44
N LEU A 63 -5.29 -9.18 11.33
CA LEU A 63 -4.69 -10.50 11.13
C LEU A 63 -4.25 -11.11 12.46
N LYS A 64 -4.58 -12.40 12.66
CA LYS A 64 -3.96 -13.24 13.69
C LYS A 64 -2.62 -13.77 13.16
N LYS A 65 -1.53 -13.48 13.87
CA LYS A 65 -0.15 -13.76 13.44
C LYS A 65 0.58 -14.64 14.45
N MET A 66 1.60 -15.37 13.98
CA MET A 66 2.49 -16.16 14.84
C MET A 66 3.30 -15.29 15.80
N GLY A 67 3.80 -14.13 15.36
CA GLY A 67 4.59 -13.19 16.16
C GLY A 67 4.26 -11.74 15.81
N TRP A 68 5.11 -10.80 16.26
CA TRP A 68 4.86 -9.35 16.13
C TRP A 68 3.46 -8.94 16.61
N TRP A 69 3.04 -9.45 17.78
CA TRP A 69 1.69 -9.21 18.30
C TRP A 69 1.44 -7.75 18.66
N ALA A 70 2.48 -7.04 19.14
CA ALA A 70 2.40 -5.61 19.44
C ALA A 70 2.24 -4.72 18.19
N SER A 71 2.57 -5.25 17.00
CA SER A 71 2.40 -4.56 15.74
C SER A 71 1.10 -5.00 15.10
N ASP A 72 0.10 -4.13 15.06
CA ASP A 72 -1.15 -4.44 14.38
C ASP A 72 -0.90 -4.64 12.87
N THR A 73 -1.70 -5.52 12.27
CA THR A 73 -1.57 -5.85 10.85
C THR A 73 -2.95 -6.10 10.29
N ALA A 74 -3.24 -5.53 9.12
CA ALA A 74 -4.58 -5.58 8.55
C ALA A 74 -4.61 -6.11 7.12
N THR A 75 -5.76 -6.65 6.76
CA THR A 75 -6.23 -6.68 5.38
C THR A 75 -7.08 -5.44 5.16
N ILE A 76 -6.74 -4.65 4.16
CA ILE A 76 -7.45 -3.43 3.75
C ILE A 76 -8.24 -3.76 2.48
N HIS A 77 -9.51 -3.41 2.46
CA HIS A 77 -10.41 -3.55 1.33
C HIS A 77 -10.80 -2.17 0.83
N PHE A 78 -10.78 -2.02 -0.50
CA PHE A 78 -11.19 -0.82 -1.21
C PHE A 78 -12.36 -1.20 -2.11
N ASP A 79 -13.51 -0.60 -1.86
CA ASP A 79 -14.73 -0.76 -2.66
C ASP A 79 -15.13 0.57 -3.28
N ASP A 80 -14.78 0.76 -4.55
CA ASP A 80 -15.04 1.97 -5.36
C ASP A 80 -14.68 3.30 -4.66
N VAL A 81 -13.55 3.30 -3.94
CA VAL A 81 -13.11 4.44 -3.13
C VAL A 81 -12.70 5.61 -4.03
N LEU A 82 -13.32 6.77 -3.85
CA LEU A 82 -12.93 8.00 -4.54
C LEU A 82 -11.68 8.60 -3.88
N VAL A 83 -10.64 8.82 -4.68
CA VAL A 83 -9.36 9.40 -4.26
C VAL A 83 -9.04 10.60 -5.16
N PRO A 84 -8.83 11.81 -4.61
CA PRO A 84 -8.45 12.98 -5.40
C PRO A 84 -7.20 12.76 -6.25
N ALA A 85 -7.14 13.38 -7.43
CA ALA A 85 -5.99 13.22 -8.33
C ALA A 85 -4.67 13.75 -7.74
N GLU A 86 -4.75 14.74 -6.85
CA GLU A 86 -3.61 15.33 -6.12
C GLU A 86 -2.95 14.37 -5.13
N ASN A 87 -3.65 13.29 -4.73
CA ASN A 87 -3.09 12.26 -3.86
C ASN A 87 -2.17 11.27 -4.61
N LEU A 88 -1.94 11.50 -5.91
CA LEU A 88 -0.96 10.77 -6.69
C LEU A 88 0.46 11.14 -6.28
N LEU A 89 1.19 10.15 -5.76
CA LEU A 89 2.60 10.33 -5.40
C LEU A 89 3.47 10.17 -6.65
N GLY A 90 4.04 11.29 -7.09
CA GLY A 90 4.85 11.35 -8.30
C GLY A 90 3.99 11.27 -9.56
N SER A 91 4.51 10.63 -10.60
CA SER A 91 3.83 10.55 -11.90
C SER A 91 3.02 9.26 -12.06
N GLU A 92 1.91 9.36 -12.78
CA GLU A 92 1.09 8.20 -13.13
C GLU A 92 1.95 7.15 -13.85
N ASN A 93 1.75 5.88 -13.48
CA ASN A 93 2.47 4.71 -13.98
C ASN A 93 3.97 4.62 -13.61
N GLN A 94 4.48 5.53 -12.77
CA GLN A 94 5.88 5.51 -12.27
C GLN A 94 6.01 4.98 -10.84
N GLY A 95 4.93 4.44 -10.25
CA GLY A 95 4.90 3.98 -8.87
C GLY A 95 5.85 2.80 -8.59
N PHE A 96 6.08 1.92 -9.58
CA PHE A 96 6.99 0.79 -9.38
C PHE A 96 8.44 1.23 -9.10
N ILE A 97 8.92 2.29 -9.76
CA ILE A 97 10.26 2.84 -9.52
C ILE A 97 10.35 3.37 -8.08
N GLY A 98 9.33 4.11 -7.64
CA GLY A 98 9.25 4.60 -6.26
C GLY A 98 9.33 3.48 -5.21
N ILE A 99 8.71 2.33 -5.48
CA ILE A 99 8.80 1.15 -4.61
C ILE A 99 10.22 0.56 -4.59
N VAL A 100 10.81 0.34 -5.76
CA VAL A 100 12.14 -0.31 -5.86
C VAL A 100 13.23 0.52 -5.20
N LEU A 101 13.13 1.86 -5.25
CA LEU A 101 14.07 2.75 -4.56
C LEU A 101 14.06 2.56 -3.03
N ASN A 102 12.95 2.10 -2.44
CA ASN A 102 12.85 1.86 -1.00
C ASN A 102 13.40 0.50 -0.56
N PHE A 103 13.44 -0.50 -1.44
CA PHE A 103 13.78 -1.88 -1.07
C PHE A 103 15.17 -2.04 -0.46
N ASN A 104 16.17 -1.32 -0.95
CA ASN A 104 17.53 -1.46 -0.43
C ASN A 104 17.64 -0.95 1.01
N GLY A 105 16.98 0.18 1.33
CA GLY A 105 16.90 0.70 2.68
C GLY A 105 16.16 -0.25 3.63
N GLU A 106 15.00 -0.75 3.20
CA GLU A 106 14.21 -1.71 3.99
C GLU A 106 14.98 -3.00 4.28
N ARG A 107 15.63 -3.60 3.27
CA ARG A 107 16.47 -4.80 3.42
C ARG A 107 17.60 -4.59 4.41
N LEU A 108 18.30 -3.46 4.32
CA LEU A 108 19.40 -3.14 5.22
C LEU A 108 18.90 -2.97 6.67
N GLY A 109 17.78 -2.28 6.86
CA GLY A 109 17.15 -2.13 8.17
C GLY A 109 16.75 -3.47 8.79
N MET A 110 16.15 -4.37 7.99
CA MET A 110 15.80 -5.72 8.43
C MET A 110 17.05 -6.54 8.83
N ALA A 111 18.11 -6.49 8.03
CA ALA A 111 19.36 -7.21 8.33
C ALA A 111 20.02 -6.71 9.62
N ALA A 112 20.03 -5.39 9.83
CA ALA A 112 20.53 -4.78 11.05
C ALA A 112 19.73 -5.21 12.29
N GLY A 113 18.40 -5.19 12.19
CA GLY A 113 17.50 -5.65 13.26
C GLY A 113 17.70 -7.12 13.59
N ALA A 114 17.80 -8.00 12.58
CA ALA A 114 18.06 -9.41 12.78
C ALA A 114 19.38 -9.67 13.51
N ASN A 115 20.46 -8.98 13.11
CA ASN A 115 21.75 -9.08 13.80
C ASN A 115 21.70 -8.54 15.24
N ALA A 116 20.90 -7.50 15.51
CA ALA A 116 20.71 -7.00 16.87
C ALA A 116 20.00 -8.03 17.76
N TYR A 117 18.91 -8.64 17.28
CA TYR A 117 18.17 -9.67 18.03
C TYR A 117 18.96 -10.97 18.22
N ALA A 118 19.93 -11.28 17.36
CA ALA A 118 20.76 -12.49 17.49
C ALA A 118 21.85 -12.38 18.57
N ARG A 119 22.12 -11.17 19.09
CA ARG A 119 23.14 -10.92 20.12
C ARG A 119 22.61 -11.02 21.55
N VAL A 120 21.31 -11.27 21.70
CA VAL A 120 20.62 -11.45 22.98
C VAL A 120 20.07 -12.86 23.11
#